data_AF-A0A178IFF3-F1
#
_entry.id   AF-A0A178IFF3-F1
#
_cell.length_a   1.000
_cell.length_b   1.000
_cell.length_c   1.000
_cell.angle_alpha   90.00
_cell.angle_beta   90.00
_cell.angle_gamma   90.00
#
_symmetry.space_group_name_H-M   'P 1'
#
loop_
_entity.id
_entity.type
_entity.pdbx_description
1 polymer ?
#
loop_
_entity_poly.entity_id
_entity_poly.type
_entity_poly.pdbx_seq_one_letter_code
_entity_poly.pdbx_strand_id
1 'polypeptide(L)'
;MRELSELQQNAEEQMGRLFGADSILNGWEKTLYKFLPVEKAARLRSMESDYRDMRNLILQEMAGFKTADDTARLALLDKERERDLLALLTPEEREAYELRHSLTTIHLKNKTTAFAMTEDEYKMLHAMQRELDEKYPSPSSEDVVTGGVTLDYAKIFAARREAEKKMEEQLKESLGAERYADYERGMRKDYQSLQAAAERFNLSAETVSRTYDARTAAVDEAVRISDDKSLTAEQKKEKYEAVAGEAIEKIRASLGNEIGDAYINNSLGWLKELPKGDRVSIGQNGAVRVTQPRPPAPRK
;
A
#
# COMPACT_ATOMS: atom_id res chain seq x y z
N MET A 1 22.44 -12.95 25.64
CA MET A 1 21.40 -12.09 25.05
C MET A 1 21.29 -10.74 25.75
N ARG A 2 21.20 -10.66 27.09
CA ARG A 2 21.44 -9.39 27.82
C ARG A 2 22.75 -8.71 27.42
N GLU A 3 23.81 -9.50 27.27
CA GLU A 3 25.12 -9.03 26.82
C GLU A 3 25.10 -8.38 25.42
N LEU A 4 24.20 -8.79 24.52
CA LEU A 4 24.12 -8.27 23.15
C LEU A 4 23.38 -6.93 23.11
N SER A 5 22.29 -6.79 23.88
CA SER A 5 21.57 -5.52 24.08
C SER A 5 22.44 -4.51 24.86
N GLU A 6 23.18 -4.97 25.87
CA GLU A 6 24.17 -4.15 26.58
C GLU A 6 25.34 -3.72 25.67
N LEU A 7 25.81 -4.60 24.79
CA LEU A 7 26.82 -4.26 23.77
C LEU A 7 26.30 -3.23 22.77
N GLN A 8 25.03 -3.35 22.34
CA GLN A 8 24.40 -2.39 21.44
C GLN A 8 24.20 -1.03 22.10
N GLN A 9 23.67 -0.98 23.32
CA GLN A 9 23.53 0.28 24.08
C GLN A 9 24.89 0.95 24.31
N ASN A 10 25.92 0.17 24.64
CA ASN A 10 27.26 0.70 24.87
C ASN A 10 27.90 1.19 23.55
N ALA A 11 27.65 0.51 22.43
CA ALA A 11 28.07 0.97 21.10
C ALA A 11 27.33 2.24 20.65
N GLU A 12 26.03 2.36 20.94
CA GLU A 12 25.21 3.54 20.64
C GLU A 12 25.60 4.73 21.51
N GLU A 13 25.90 4.53 22.80
CA GLU A 13 26.45 5.57 23.68
C GLU A 13 27.82 6.05 23.18
N GLN A 14 28.69 5.14 22.76
CA GLN A 14 30.00 5.48 22.22
C GLN A 14 29.89 6.22 20.88
N MET A 15 28.99 5.80 19.99
CA MET A 15 28.68 6.50 18.74
C MET A 15 28.11 7.90 19.00
N GLY A 16 27.14 8.04 19.91
CA GLY A 16 26.56 9.31 20.31
C GLY A 16 27.59 10.29 20.90
N ARG A 17 28.55 9.79 21.68
CA ARG A 17 29.66 10.58 22.23
C ARG A 17 30.68 10.99 21.17
N LEU A 18 30.96 10.14 20.18
CA LEU A 18 32.02 10.37 19.19
C LEU A 18 31.56 11.17 17.97
N PHE A 19 30.30 11.01 17.54
CA PHE A 19 29.77 11.56 16.29
C PHE A 19 28.49 12.38 16.48
N GLY A 20 28.08 12.63 17.72
CA GLY A 20 26.84 13.32 18.08
C GLY A 20 25.62 12.40 18.04
N ALA A 21 24.55 12.74 18.77
CA ALA A 21 23.32 11.94 18.83
C ALA A 21 22.73 11.63 17.43
N ASP A 22 22.98 12.53 16.47
CA ASP A 22 22.57 12.41 15.06
C ASP A 22 23.21 11.23 14.30
N SER A 23 24.25 10.59 14.83
CA SER A 23 24.93 9.44 14.21
C SER A 23 24.25 8.09 14.48
N ILE A 24 23.30 8.05 15.43
CA ILE A 24 22.65 6.83 15.91
C ILE A 24 21.47 6.41 15.01
N LEU A 25 20.93 7.36 14.23
CA LEU A 25 19.81 7.15 13.31
C LEU A 25 20.28 7.30 11.87
N ASN A 26 19.88 6.38 10.99
CA ASN A 26 20.11 6.51 9.55
C ASN A 26 19.10 7.49 8.91
N GLY A 27 19.30 7.86 7.64
CA GLY A 27 18.48 8.90 6.98
C GLY A 27 16.97 8.63 6.95
N TRP A 28 16.56 7.36 6.89
CA TRP A 28 15.14 7.00 6.90
C TRP A 28 14.56 7.01 8.32
N GLU A 29 15.33 6.59 9.33
CA GLU A 29 14.95 6.65 10.76
C GLU A 29 14.84 8.09 11.27
N LYS A 30 15.72 8.98 10.81
CA LYS A 30 15.62 10.42 11.12
C LYS A 30 14.30 11.00 10.64
N THR A 31 13.81 10.55 9.48
CA THR A 31 12.55 11.02 8.93
C THR A 31 11.35 10.45 9.69
N LEU A 32 11.43 9.19 10.11
CA LEU A 32 10.41 8.53 10.92
C LEU A 32 10.31 9.17 12.31
N TYR A 33 11.41 9.32 13.01
CA TYR A 33 11.43 9.83 14.39
C TYR A 33 11.64 11.35 14.51
N LYS A 34 11.49 12.12 13.43
CA LYS A 34 11.71 13.59 13.44
C LYS A 34 10.88 14.37 14.47
N PHE A 35 9.81 13.74 14.98
CA PHE A 35 8.93 14.30 16.00
C PHE A 35 9.45 14.09 17.43
N LEU A 36 10.54 13.33 17.59
CA LEU A 36 11.18 13.05 18.87
C LEU A 36 12.57 13.69 18.92
N PRO A 37 13.02 14.11 20.11
CA PRO A 37 14.44 14.36 20.36
C PRO A 37 15.27 13.13 19.98
N VAL A 38 16.46 13.34 19.42
CA VAL A 38 17.28 12.26 18.84
C VAL A 38 17.60 11.15 19.86
N GLU A 39 17.85 11.50 21.11
CA GLU A 39 18.09 10.52 22.18
C GLU A 39 16.84 9.67 22.50
N LYS A 40 15.66 10.29 22.44
CA LYS A 40 14.38 9.63 22.69
C LYS A 40 13.99 8.73 21.51
N ALA A 41 14.27 9.16 20.30
CA ALA A 41 14.17 8.36 19.08
C ALA A 41 15.08 7.13 19.11
N ALA A 42 16.33 7.26 19.58
CA ALA A 42 17.25 6.14 19.74
C ALA A 42 16.73 5.13 20.78
N ARG A 43 16.25 5.61 21.94
CA ARG A 43 15.64 4.74 22.97
C ARG A 43 14.42 3.99 22.48
N LEU A 44 13.53 4.67 21.76
CA LEU A 44 12.35 4.06 21.15
C LEU A 44 12.72 2.98 20.12
N ARG A 45 13.73 3.25 19.28
CA ARG A 45 14.24 2.28 18.31
C ARG A 45 14.81 1.04 18.99
N SER A 46 15.63 1.20 20.02
CA SER A 46 16.22 0.09 20.77
C SER A 46 15.11 -0.75 21.43
N MET A 47 14.15 -0.10 22.09
CA MET A 47 12.99 -0.76 22.68
C MET A 47 12.20 -1.59 21.66
N GLU A 48 11.84 -1.02 20.51
CA GLU A 48 11.10 -1.74 19.46
C GLU A 48 11.92 -2.89 18.85
N SER A 49 13.25 -2.77 18.77
CA SER A 49 14.13 -3.88 18.36
C SER A 49 14.11 -5.02 19.35
N ASP A 50 14.22 -4.73 20.65
CA ASP A 50 14.19 -5.73 21.72
C ASP A 50 12.86 -6.50 21.72
N TYR A 51 11.73 -5.78 21.61
CA TYR A 51 10.41 -6.40 21.52
C TYR A 51 10.22 -7.23 20.26
N ARG A 52 10.75 -6.78 19.11
CA ARG A 52 10.73 -7.57 17.87
C ARG A 52 11.54 -8.85 18.02
N ASP A 53 12.71 -8.80 18.65
CA ASP A 53 13.56 -9.95 18.84
C ASP A 53 12.94 -10.96 19.83
N MET A 54 12.34 -10.48 20.93
CA MET A 54 11.56 -11.30 21.84
C MET A 54 10.36 -11.97 21.15
N ARG A 55 9.64 -11.23 20.30
CA ARG A 55 8.52 -11.78 19.52
C ARG A 55 9.01 -12.86 18.55
N ASN A 56 10.13 -12.63 17.88
CA ASN A 56 10.73 -13.59 16.95
C ASN A 56 11.17 -14.86 17.66
N LEU A 57 11.71 -14.76 18.88
CA LEU A 57 12.06 -15.94 19.69
C LEU A 57 10.82 -16.78 20.00
N ILE A 58 9.72 -16.15 20.43
CA ILE A 58 8.45 -16.87 20.67
C ILE A 58 7.96 -17.55 19.38
N LEU A 59 7.98 -16.84 18.24
CA LEU A 59 7.57 -17.40 16.95
C LEU A 59 8.49 -18.54 16.47
N GLN A 60 9.79 -18.49 16.78
CA GLN A 60 10.74 -19.57 16.50
C GLN A 60 10.51 -20.79 17.40
N GLU A 61 10.26 -20.58 18.69
CA GLU A 61 9.93 -21.63 19.66
C GLU A 61 8.63 -22.35 19.29
N MET A 62 7.64 -21.61 18.76
CA MET A 62 6.41 -22.18 18.23
C MET A 62 6.70 -23.18 17.09
N ALA A 63 7.77 -22.99 16.32
CA ALA A 63 8.17 -23.88 15.22
C ALA A 63 7.02 -24.27 14.26
N GLY A 64 6.04 -23.38 14.08
CA GLY A 64 4.83 -23.62 13.28
C GLY A 64 3.69 -24.38 13.97
N PHE A 65 3.81 -24.70 15.26
CA PHE A 65 2.76 -25.30 16.09
C PHE A 65 2.45 -24.41 17.29
N LYS A 66 1.32 -23.70 17.22
CA LYS A 66 0.91 -22.73 18.23
C LYS A 66 0.19 -23.38 19.41
N THR A 67 0.62 -23.04 20.63
CA THR A 67 -0.06 -23.45 21.87
C THR A 67 -0.80 -22.29 22.56
N ALA A 68 -1.65 -22.61 23.53
CA ALA A 68 -2.31 -21.62 24.37
C ALA A 68 -1.32 -20.81 25.23
N ASP A 69 -0.20 -21.41 25.62
CA ASP A 69 0.88 -20.74 26.36
C ASP A 69 1.58 -19.70 25.48
N ASP A 70 1.89 -20.03 24.23
CA ASP A 70 2.48 -19.08 23.27
C ASP A 70 1.56 -17.89 23.02
N THR A 71 0.25 -18.13 22.97
CA THR A 71 -0.76 -17.07 22.84
C THR A 71 -0.74 -16.13 24.04
N ALA A 72 -0.63 -16.67 25.25
CA ALA A 72 -0.53 -15.88 26.48
C ALA A 72 0.79 -15.09 26.54
N ARG A 73 1.91 -15.68 26.10
CA ARG A 73 3.22 -15.01 26.01
C ARG A 73 3.22 -13.86 25.02
N LEU A 74 2.65 -14.04 23.83
CA LEU A 74 2.50 -12.97 22.84
C LEU A 74 1.62 -11.83 23.36
N ALA A 75 0.50 -12.15 24.00
CA ALA A 75 -0.40 -11.15 24.58
C ALA A 75 0.25 -10.39 25.76
N LEU A 76 1.08 -11.06 26.56
CA LEU A 76 1.86 -10.42 27.62
C LEU A 76 2.91 -9.48 27.00
N LEU A 77 3.64 -9.94 25.99
CA LEU A 77 4.65 -9.16 25.30
C LEU A 77 4.05 -7.88 24.67
N ASP A 78 2.88 -8.00 24.04
CA ASP A 78 2.18 -6.84 23.47
C ASP A 78 1.75 -5.83 24.56
N LYS A 79 1.31 -6.30 25.73
CA LYS A 79 0.97 -5.44 26.87
C LYS A 79 2.18 -4.74 27.48
N GLU A 80 3.31 -5.44 27.61
CA GLU A 80 4.55 -4.86 28.12
C GLU A 80 5.10 -3.80 27.16
N ARG A 81 5.09 -4.09 25.85
CA ARG A 81 5.45 -3.13 24.81
C ARG A 81 4.61 -1.87 24.90
N GLU A 82 3.29 -2.02 25.04
CA GLU A 82 2.37 -0.89 25.15
C GLU A 82 2.63 -0.07 26.41
N ARG A 83 2.85 -0.72 27.57
CA ARG A 83 3.20 -0.05 28.81
C ARG A 83 4.49 0.78 28.66
N ASP A 84 5.52 0.21 28.07
CA ASP A 84 6.81 0.87 27.92
C ASP A 84 6.74 2.01 26.89
N LEU A 85 5.93 1.86 25.84
CA LEU A 85 5.59 2.93 24.91
C LEU A 85 4.87 4.10 25.60
N LEU A 86 3.88 3.80 26.46
CA LEU A 86 3.15 4.80 27.26
C LEU A 86 4.05 5.53 28.25
N ALA A 87 5.06 4.85 28.79
CA ALA A 87 6.04 5.43 29.70
C ALA A 87 7.08 6.30 28.97
N LEU A 88 7.43 5.94 27.73
CA LEU A 88 8.45 6.64 26.95
C LEU A 88 7.90 7.89 26.26
N LEU A 89 6.69 7.84 25.71
CA LEU A 89 6.13 8.90 24.87
C LEU A 89 5.05 9.72 25.58
N THR A 90 5.07 11.04 25.41
CA THR A 90 3.96 11.94 25.80
C THR A 90 2.71 11.66 24.96
N PRO A 91 1.51 12.08 25.38
CA PRO A 91 0.29 11.91 24.58
C PRO A 91 0.42 12.40 23.13
N GLU A 92 1.03 13.56 22.92
CA GLU A 92 1.23 14.18 21.60
C GLU A 92 2.28 13.42 20.77
N GLU A 93 3.37 12.96 21.40
CA GLU A 93 4.36 12.12 20.73
C GLU A 93 3.82 10.73 20.40
N ARG A 94 2.90 10.19 21.22
CA ARG A 94 2.23 8.91 20.93
C ARG A 94 1.33 9.02 19.73
N GLU A 95 0.55 10.10 19.63
CA GLU A 95 -0.26 10.36 18.43
C GLU A 95 0.65 10.43 17.20
N ALA A 96 1.74 11.18 17.28
CA ALA A 96 2.73 11.24 16.19
C ALA A 96 3.39 9.88 15.89
N TYR A 97 3.65 9.05 16.91
CA TYR A 97 4.20 7.70 16.77
C TYR A 97 3.21 6.74 16.11
N GLU A 98 1.97 6.66 16.59
CA GLU A 98 0.90 5.84 16.01
C GLU A 98 0.68 6.22 14.54
N LEU A 99 0.59 7.52 14.25
CA LEU A 99 0.49 8.05 12.90
C LEU A 99 1.65 7.61 12.00
N ARG A 100 2.80 7.20 12.53
CA ARG A 100 4.00 6.82 11.76
C ARG A 100 4.29 5.32 11.76
N HIS A 101 3.76 4.60 12.74
CA HIS A 101 4.09 3.19 13.00
C HIS A 101 2.88 2.23 13.01
N SER A 102 1.64 2.72 12.89
CA SER A 102 0.48 1.86 12.67
C SER A 102 0.66 0.99 11.41
N LEU A 103 0.15 -0.25 11.44
CA LEU A 103 0.10 -1.12 10.26
C LEU A 103 -0.64 -0.43 9.10
N THR A 104 -1.64 0.40 9.44
CA THR A 104 -2.33 1.33 8.56
C THR A 104 -1.36 2.28 7.87
N THR A 105 -0.39 2.84 8.59
CA THR A 105 0.64 3.75 8.06
C THR A 105 1.57 3.07 7.06
N ILE A 106 2.04 1.85 7.34
CA ILE A 106 2.92 1.13 6.41
C ILE A 106 2.14 0.78 5.12
N HIS A 107 0.88 0.38 5.27
CA HIS A 107 0.02 0.02 4.17
C HIS A 107 -0.45 1.25 3.36
N LEU A 108 -0.73 2.37 4.03
CA LEU A 108 -1.05 3.66 3.42
C LEU A 108 0.18 4.24 2.74
N LYS A 109 1.33 4.34 3.41
CA LYS A 109 2.56 4.91 2.84
C LYS A 109 3.03 4.16 1.59
N ASN A 110 2.93 2.83 1.55
CA ASN A 110 3.22 2.05 0.35
C ASN A 110 2.19 2.24 -0.78
N LYS A 111 0.96 2.63 -0.44
CA LYS A 111 -0.13 2.88 -1.41
C LYS A 111 -0.23 4.34 -1.84
N THR A 112 0.20 5.29 -1.00
CA THR A 112 0.03 6.73 -1.18
C THR A 112 1.31 7.43 -1.61
N THR A 113 2.43 6.76 -1.87
CA THR A 113 3.64 7.46 -2.38
C THR A 113 3.34 8.32 -3.61
N ALA A 114 2.44 7.84 -4.48
CA ALA A 114 2.00 8.55 -5.68
C ALA A 114 0.86 9.57 -5.44
N PHE A 115 0.35 9.68 -4.21
CA PHE A 115 -0.65 10.65 -3.77
C PHE A 115 -0.04 11.52 -2.67
N ALA A 116 0.30 12.77 -3.00
CA ALA A 116 0.87 13.73 -2.07
C ALA A 116 -0.14 14.16 -1.00
N MET A 117 -0.43 13.25 -0.06
CA MET A 117 -1.38 13.42 1.03
C MET A 117 -0.84 14.46 2.01
N THR A 118 -1.68 15.41 2.39
CA THR A 118 -1.38 16.37 3.45
C THR A 118 -1.43 15.70 4.82
N GLU A 119 -0.85 16.35 5.84
CA GLU A 119 -0.86 15.82 7.20
C GLU A 119 -2.28 15.65 7.76
N ASP A 120 -3.18 16.57 7.44
CA ASP A 120 -4.57 16.52 7.90
C ASP A 120 -5.38 15.42 7.20
N GLU A 121 -5.21 15.26 5.87
CA GLU A 121 -5.80 14.15 5.11
C GLU A 121 -5.32 12.80 5.64
N TYR A 122 -4.05 12.74 6.04
CA TYR A 122 -3.46 11.55 6.63
C TYR A 122 -4.05 11.23 8.00
N LYS A 123 -4.13 12.21 8.91
CA LYS A 123 -4.75 12.05 10.24
C LYS A 123 -6.19 11.59 10.14
N MET A 124 -6.94 12.18 9.21
CA MET A 124 -8.33 11.79 8.93
C MET A 124 -8.44 10.34 8.49
N LEU A 125 -7.68 9.93 7.47
CA LEU A 125 -7.73 8.56 6.95
C LEU A 125 -7.27 7.53 7.99
N HIS A 126 -6.27 7.89 8.80
CA HIS A 126 -5.82 7.05 9.93
C HIS A 126 -6.92 6.88 10.98
N ALA A 127 -7.61 7.95 11.37
CA ALA A 127 -8.71 7.90 12.33
C ALA A 127 -9.85 7.00 11.83
N MET A 128 -10.24 7.15 10.56
CA MET A 128 -11.25 6.31 9.91
C MET A 128 -10.86 4.82 9.90
N GLN A 129 -9.60 4.51 9.54
CA GLN A 129 -9.11 3.14 9.52
C GLN A 129 -9.05 2.53 10.93
N ARG A 130 -8.66 3.31 11.94
CA ARG A 130 -8.63 2.86 13.34
C ARG A 130 -10.02 2.48 13.83
N GLU A 131 -11.03 3.32 13.56
CA GLU A 131 -12.42 3.02 13.91
C GLU A 131 -12.92 1.73 13.22
N LEU A 132 -12.56 1.56 11.95
CA LEU A 132 -12.88 0.35 11.19
C LEU A 132 -12.24 -0.90 11.84
N ASP A 133 -10.96 -0.85 12.18
CA ASP A 133 -10.22 -1.98 12.74
C ASP A 133 -10.64 -2.31 14.19
N GLU A 134 -10.97 -1.31 15.00
CA GLU A 134 -11.50 -1.49 16.36
C GLU A 134 -12.86 -2.20 16.32
N LYS A 135 -13.74 -1.78 15.41
CA LYS A 135 -15.11 -2.31 15.29
C LYS A 135 -15.18 -3.62 14.52
N TYR A 136 -14.28 -3.82 13.57
CA TYR A 136 -14.23 -4.99 12.70
C TYR A 136 -12.79 -5.49 12.55
N PRO A 137 -12.20 -6.16 13.54
CA PRO A 137 -10.80 -6.59 13.49
C PRO A 137 -10.46 -7.36 12.21
N SER A 138 -9.31 -7.06 11.60
CA SER A 138 -8.87 -7.75 10.39
C SER A 138 -8.56 -9.20 10.75
N PRO A 139 -9.12 -10.18 10.04
CA PRO A 139 -8.73 -11.57 10.21
C PRO A 139 -7.37 -11.78 9.51
N SER A 140 -6.29 -11.32 10.13
CA SER A 140 -4.95 -11.76 9.76
C SER A 140 -4.73 -13.15 10.37
N SER A 141 -4.67 -14.15 9.50
CA SER A 141 -3.99 -15.45 9.69
C SER A 141 -4.15 -16.13 11.05
N GLU A 142 -4.96 -17.20 11.04
CA GLU A 142 -4.82 -18.41 11.87
C GLU A 142 -5.31 -18.46 13.32
N ASP A 143 -5.75 -17.37 13.96
CA ASP A 143 -6.23 -17.48 15.35
C ASP A 143 -7.49 -16.68 15.65
N VAL A 144 -8.65 -17.36 15.66
CA VAL A 144 -9.64 -17.20 16.74
C VAL A 144 -10.42 -18.52 16.93
N VAL A 145 -9.79 -19.51 17.58
CA VAL A 145 -10.53 -20.43 18.47
C VAL A 145 -10.30 -19.92 19.89
N THR A 146 -10.95 -18.82 20.25
CA THR A 146 -11.12 -18.47 21.68
C THR A 146 -12.41 -19.12 22.16
N GLY A 147 -12.29 -20.19 22.96
CA GLY A 147 -13.39 -20.70 23.79
C GLY A 147 -14.46 -21.54 23.08
N GLY A 148 -14.20 -22.10 21.90
CA GLY A 148 -15.14 -23.02 21.24
C GLY A 148 -16.36 -22.34 20.58
N VAL A 149 -16.33 -21.02 20.41
CA VAL A 149 -17.36 -20.29 19.65
C VAL A 149 -16.88 -20.12 18.21
N THR A 150 -17.58 -20.76 17.27
CA THR A 150 -17.42 -20.46 15.84
C THR A 150 -17.87 -19.02 15.60
N LEU A 151 -16.93 -18.08 15.50
CA LEU A 151 -17.25 -16.76 14.96
C LEU A 151 -17.73 -16.97 13.51
N ASP A 152 -18.87 -16.39 13.17
CA ASP A 152 -19.38 -16.40 11.82
C ASP A 152 -18.52 -15.47 10.96
N TYR A 153 -17.35 -15.97 10.56
CA TYR A 153 -16.37 -15.24 9.79
C TYR A 153 -17.00 -14.64 8.54
N ALA A 154 -17.93 -15.35 7.89
CA ALA A 154 -18.64 -14.84 6.72
C ALA A 154 -19.42 -13.55 7.05
N LYS A 155 -20.06 -13.47 8.23
CA LYS A 155 -20.71 -12.24 8.70
C LYS A 155 -19.72 -11.14 9.07
N ILE A 156 -18.60 -11.45 9.73
CA ILE A 156 -17.57 -10.45 10.07
C ILE A 156 -16.94 -9.87 8.79
N PHE A 157 -16.60 -10.73 7.83
CA PHE A 157 -16.10 -10.32 6.51
C PHE A 157 -17.12 -9.48 5.73
N ALA A 158 -18.41 -9.85 5.76
CA ALA A 158 -19.46 -9.07 5.12
C ALA A 158 -19.62 -7.70 5.79
N ALA A 159 -19.69 -7.65 7.12
CA ALA A 159 -19.82 -6.42 7.88
C ALA A 159 -18.60 -5.50 7.71
N ARG A 160 -17.39 -6.06 7.69
CA ARG A 160 -16.16 -5.30 7.42
C ARG A 160 -16.18 -4.71 6.01
N ARG A 161 -16.57 -5.48 4.98
CA ARG A 161 -16.68 -4.95 3.60
C ARG A 161 -17.71 -3.82 3.48
N GLU A 162 -18.83 -3.91 4.19
CA GLU A 162 -19.81 -2.83 4.22
C GLU A 162 -19.26 -1.59 4.94
N ALA A 163 -18.53 -1.78 6.03
CA ALA A 163 -17.88 -0.69 6.75
C ALA A 163 -16.75 -0.03 5.93
N GLU A 164 -15.96 -0.81 5.19
CA GLU A 164 -14.96 -0.32 4.23
C GLU A 164 -15.59 0.55 3.14
N LYS A 165 -16.74 0.14 2.58
CA LYS A 165 -17.49 0.95 1.62
C LYS A 165 -17.98 2.27 2.21
N LYS A 166 -18.52 2.24 3.43
CA LYS A 166 -18.96 3.47 4.12
C LYS A 166 -17.79 4.40 4.41
N MET A 167 -16.65 3.85 4.81
CA MET A 167 -15.42 4.61 5.00
C MET A 167 -14.94 5.25 3.69
N GLU A 168 -15.04 4.53 2.57
CA GLU A 168 -14.72 5.07 1.24
C GLU A 168 -15.65 6.23 0.85
N GLU A 169 -16.95 6.10 1.12
CA GLU A 169 -17.93 7.17 0.91
C GLU A 169 -17.63 8.41 1.78
N GLN A 170 -17.32 8.20 3.05
CA GLN A 170 -16.91 9.28 3.97
C GLN A 170 -15.61 9.94 3.56
N LEU A 171 -14.64 9.15 3.08
CA LEU A 171 -13.37 9.66 2.55
C LEU A 171 -13.61 10.54 1.32
N LYS A 172 -14.48 10.12 0.42
CA LYS A 172 -14.87 10.90 -0.77
C LYS A 172 -15.58 12.20 -0.40
N GLU A 173 -16.48 12.17 0.57
CA GLU A 173 -17.16 13.38 1.07
C GLU A 173 -16.17 14.35 1.70
N SER A 174 -15.22 13.84 2.50
CA SER A 174 -14.26 14.66 3.24
C SER A 174 -13.18 15.27 2.33
N LEU A 175 -12.70 14.53 1.33
CA LEU A 175 -11.72 15.03 0.35
C LEU A 175 -12.37 15.93 -0.72
N GLY A 176 -13.65 15.69 -1.03
CA GLY A 176 -14.29 16.27 -2.20
C GLY A 176 -13.91 15.54 -3.50
N ALA A 177 -14.68 15.80 -4.57
CA ALA A 177 -14.63 14.98 -5.78
C ALA A 177 -13.27 15.00 -6.51
N GLU A 178 -12.65 16.18 -6.65
CA GLU A 178 -11.38 16.34 -7.36
C GLU A 178 -10.23 15.66 -6.61
N ARG A 179 -10.13 15.92 -5.31
CA ARG A 179 -9.07 15.36 -4.47
C ARG A 179 -9.23 13.86 -4.26
N TYR A 180 -10.47 13.37 -4.21
CA TYR A 180 -10.75 11.95 -4.20
C TYR A 180 -10.32 11.28 -5.51
N ALA A 181 -10.52 11.92 -6.67
CA ALA A 181 -10.03 11.38 -7.94
C ALA A 181 -8.50 11.30 -7.99
N ASP A 182 -7.79 12.27 -7.40
CA ASP A 182 -6.35 12.21 -7.23
C ASP A 182 -5.92 11.07 -6.29
N TYR A 183 -6.66 10.86 -5.19
CA TYR A 183 -6.45 9.75 -4.27
C TYR A 183 -6.59 8.41 -4.99
N GLU A 184 -7.71 8.20 -5.70
CA GLU A 184 -7.96 6.99 -6.49
C GLU A 184 -6.87 6.76 -7.53
N ARG A 185 -6.44 7.82 -8.23
CA ARG A 185 -5.35 7.74 -9.21
C ARG A 185 -4.03 7.32 -8.55
N GLY A 186 -3.71 7.90 -7.40
CA GLY A 186 -2.53 7.55 -6.60
C GLY A 186 -2.49 6.09 -6.14
N MET A 187 -3.64 5.47 -5.96
CA MET A 187 -3.73 4.05 -5.56
C MET A 187 -3.48 3.08 -6.73
N ARG A 188 -3.48 3.56 -7.98
CA ARG A 188 -3.33 2.69 -9.16
C ARG A 188 -1.86 2.36 -9.39
N LYS A 189 -1.57 1.07 -9.56
CA LYS A 189 -0.20 0.56 -9.75
C LYS A 189 0.51 1.14 -10.97
N ASP A 190 -0.24 1.39 -12.04
CA ASP A 190 0.33 2.01 -13.25
C ASP A 190 0.73 3.46 -13.00
N TYR A 191 -0.10 4.25 -12.32
CA TYR A 191 0.26 5.60 -11.92
C TYR A 191 1.43 5.64 -10.92
N GLN A 192 1.47 4.71 -9.95
CA GLN A 192 2.60 4.56 -9.03
C GLN A 192 3.91 4.27 -9.77
N SER A 193 3.88 3.40 -10.77
CA SER A 193 5.04 3.11 -11.62
C SER A 193 5.47 4.32 -12.43
N LEU A 194 4.53 5.13 -12.92
CA LEU A 194 4.82 6.36 -13.65
C LEU A 194 5.46 7.42 -12.75
N GLN A 195 4.94 7.59 -11.52
CA GLN A 195 5.53 8.50 -10.53
C GLN A 195 6.93 8.05 -10.10
N ALA A 196 7.16 6.75 -9.90
CA ALA A 196 8.50 6.22 -9.63
C ALA A 196 9.49 6.49 -10.77
N ALA A 197 9.03 6.41 -12.03
CA ALA A 197 9.84 6.81 -13.18
C ALA A 197 10.10 8.33 -13.18
N ALA A 198 9.09 9.13 -12.84
CA ALA A 198 9.22 10.58 -12.74
C ALA A 198 10.27 11.01 -11.72
N GLU A 199 10.26 10.40 -10.52
CA GLU A 199 11.25 10.65 -9.48
C GLU A 199 12.66 10.21 -9.94
N ARG A 200 12.78 8.99 -10.49
CA ARG A 200 14.08 8.42 -10.86
C ARG A 200 14.76 9.16 -12.02
N PHE A 201 13.98 9.61 -13.00
CA PHE A 201 14.47 10.25 -14.21
C PHE A 201 14.21 11.76 -14.24
N ASN A 202 13.75 12.33 -13.12
CA ASN A 202 13.48 13.75 -12.93
C ASN A 202 12.54 14.31 -14.02
N LEU A 203 11.46 13.58 -14.32
CA LEU A 203 10.45 13.97 -15.31
C LEU A 203 9.57 15.10 -14.77
N SER A 204 9.13 16.00 -15.64
CA SER A 204 8.23 17.08 -15.24
C SER A 204 6.82 16.56 -14.93
N ALA A 205 6.09 17.29 -14.10
CA ALA A 205 4.67 17.01 -13.84
C ALA A 205 3.83 17.03 -15.12
N GLU A 206 4.18 17.88 -16.09
CA GLU A 206 3.53 17.93 -17.41
C GLU A 206 3.76 16.62 -18.19
N THR A 207 4.98 16.09 -18.20
CA THR A 207 5.28 14.79 -18.84
C THR A 207 4.49 13.65 -18.18
N VAL A 208 4.39 13.65 -16.86
CA VAL A 208 3.58 12.67 -16.11
C VAL A 208 2.11 12.79 -16.49
N SER A 209 1.55 14.00 -16.49
CA SER A 209 0.15 14.25 -16.86
C SER A 209 -0.13 13.76 -18.27
N ARG A 210 0.64 14.24 -19.27
CA ARG A 210 0.45 13.90 -20.68
C ARG A 210 0.54 12.39 -20.93
N THR A 211 1.47 11.71 -20.26
CA THR A 211 1.62 10.26 -20.36
C THR A 211 0.40 9.54 -19.78
N TYR A 212 -0.10 9.99 -18.64
CA TYR A 212 -1.26 9.39 -18.00
C TYR A 212 -2.56 9.68 -18.77
N ASP A 213 -2.67 10.83 -19.41
CA ASP A 213 -3.79 11.20 -20.28
C ASP A 213 -3.84 10.31 -21.52
N ALA A 214 -2.68 10.03 -22.14
CA ALA A 214 -2.60 9.08 -23.25
C ALA A 214 -3.05 7.66 -22.85
N ARG A 215 -2.65 7.20 -21.67
CA ARG A 215 -3.13 5.95 -21.08
C ARG A 215 -4.64 5.98 -20.87
N THR A 216 -5.17 7.06 -20.28
CA THR A 216 -6.59 7.17 -19.93
C THR A 216 -7.47 7.18 -21.17
N ALA A 217 -7.12 7.99 -22.18
CA ALA A 217 -7.82 8.03 -23.46
C ALA A 217 -7.89 6.64 -24.13
N ALA A 218 -6.79 5.88 -24.09
CA ALA A 218 -6.76 4.53 -24.63
C ALA A 218 -7.68 3.55 -23.90
N VAL A 219 -7.81 3.70 -22.57
CA VAL A 219 -8.75 2.88 -21.79
C VAL A 219 -10.19 3.23 -22.10
N ASP A 220 -10.54 4.51 -22.13
CA ASP A 220 -11.91 4.97 -22.42
C ASP A 220 -12.36 4.49 -23.81
N GLU A 221 -11.45 4.60 -24.79
CA GLU A 221 -11.67 4.11 -26.14
C GLU A 221 -11.85 2.60 -26.19
N ALA A 222 -11.01 1.86 -25.49
CA ALA A 222 -11.08 0.40 -25.46
C ALA A 222 -12.36 -0.10 -24.79
N VAL A 223 -12.83 0.57 -23.73
CA VAL A 223 -14.14 0.28 -23.12
C VAL A 223 -15.27 0.55 -24.10
N ARG A 224 -15.24 1.68 -24.81
CA ARG A 224 -16.27 1.98 -25.81
C ARG A 224 -16.32 0.95 -26.94
N ILE A 225 -15.16 0.50 -27.45
CA ILE A 225 -15.09 -0.56 -28.47
C ILE A 225 -15.64 -1.89 -27.92
N SER A 226 -15.31 -2.21 -26.66
CA SER A 226 -15.78 -3.42 -25.99
C SER A 226 -17.31 -3.47 -25.89
N ASP A 227 -17.92 -2.33 -25.54
CA ASP A 227 -19.37 -2.21 -25.29
C ASP A 227 -20.21 -2.03 -26.57
N ASP A 228 -19.57 -1.70 -27.69
CA ASP A 228 -20.24 -1.57 -28.98
C ASP A 228 -20.60 -2.93 -29.58
N LYS A 229 -21.90 -3.24 -29.53
CA LYS A 229 -22.49 -4.48 -30.04
C LYS A 229 -22.60 -4.53 -31.56
N SER A 230 -22.39 -3.42 -32.25
CA SER A 230 -22.45 -3.37 -33.72
C SER A 230 -21.17 -3.87 -34.38
N LEU A 231 -20.07 -3.93 -33.63
CA LEU A 231 -18.76 -4.36 -34.13
C LEU A 231 -18.61 -5.88 -34.09
N THR A 232 -18.09 -6.45 -35.18
CA THR A 232 -17.61 -7.82 -35.20
C THR A 232 -16.29 -7.96 -34.43
N ALA A 233 -15.90 -9.20 -34.10
CA ALA A 233 -14.63 -9.46 -33.43
C ALA A 233 -13.42 -8.93 -34.25
N GLU A 234 -13.47 -9.08 -35.58
CA GLU A 234 -12.43 -8.58 -36.49
C GLU A 234 -12.37 -7.05 -36.50
N GLN A 235 -13.53 -6.37 -36.50
CA GLN A 235 -13.59 -4.91 -36.45
C GLN A 235 -13.11 -4.36 -35.10
N LYS A 236 -13.44 -5.04 -34.00
CA LYS A 236 -12.91 -4.69 -32.67
C LYS A 236 -11.40 -4.85 -32.63
N LYS A 237 -10.87 -5.95 -33.17
CA LYS A 237 -9.43 -6.20 -33.24
C LYS A 237 -8.71 -5.06 -33.98
N GLU A 238 -9.16 -4.68 -35.16
CA GLU A 238 -8.55 -3.59 -35.93
C GLU A 238 -8.56 -2.26 -35.16
N LYS A 239 -9.69 -1.93 -34.52
CA LYS A 239 -9.79 -0.74 -33.66
C LYS A 239 -8.87 -0.82 -32.45
N TYR A 240 -8.80 -1.97 -31.77
CA TYR A 240 -7.89 -2.18 -30.65
C TYR A 240 -6.41 -2.07 -31.04
N GLU A 241 -6.03 -2.54 -32.23
CA GLU A 241 -4.67 -2.36 -32.77
C GLU A 241 -4.34 -0.88 -32.96
N ALA A 242 -5.25 -0.10 -33.53
CA ALA A 242 -5.07 1.34 -33.70
C ALA A 242 -4.93 2.07 -32.35
N VAL A 243 -5.81 1.76 -31.39
CA VAL A 243 -5.80 2.36 -30.05
C VAL A 243 -4.52 2.03 -29.29
N ALA A 244 -4.11 0.77 -29.33
CA ALA A 244 -2.87 0.35 -28.69
C ALA A 244 -1.65 1.03 -29.32
N GLY A 245 -1.60 1.08 -30.65
CA GLY A 245 -0.52 1.75 -31.40
C GLY A 245 -0.39 3.22 -31.04
N GLU A 246 -1.50 3.97 -31.13
CA GLU A 246 -1.54 5.40 -30.83
C GLU A 246 -1.12 5.70 -29.38
N ALA A 247 -1.61 4.91 -28.42
CA ALA A 247 -1.24 5.05 -27.02
C ALA A 247 0.26 4.81 -26.79
N ILE A 248 0.81 3.75 -27.38
CA ILE A 248 2.23 3.41 -27.28
C ILE A 248 3.10 4.52 -27.88
N GLU A 249 2.73 5.05 -29.05
CA GLU A 249 3.46 6.15 -29.68
C GLU A 249 3.43 7.42 -28.83
N LYS A 250 2.27 7.81 -28.29
CA LYS A 250 2.14 8.98 -27.41
C LYS A 250 2.93 8.84 -26.11
N ILE A 251 2.93 7.64 -25.52
CA ILE A 251 3.71 7.34 -24.31
C ILE A 251 5.20 7.44 -24.60
N ARG A 252 5.69 6.83 -25.69
CA ARG A 252 7.10 6.92 -26.10
C ARG A 252 7.51 8.33 -26.48
N ALA A 253 6.63 9.10 -27.11
CA ALA A 253 6.89 10.51 -27.43
C ALA A 253 7.02 11.37 -26.16
N SER A 254 6.29 11.02 -25.08
CA SER A 254 6.32 11.76 -23.82
C SER A 254 7.50 11.35 -22.92
N LEU A 255 7.79 10.06 -22.82
CA LEU A 255 8.80 9.51 -21.91
C LEU A 255 10.16 9.23 -22.57
N GLY A 256 10.24 9.24 -23.91
CA GLY A 256 11.33 8.63 -24.66
C GLY A 256 11.16 7.11 -24.79
N ASN A 257 11.86 6.51 -25.75
CA ASN A 257 11.69 5.09 -26.08
C ASN A 257 12.03 4.15 -24.91
N GLU A 258 13.16 4.37 -24.23
CA GLU A 258 13.62 3.49 -23.14
C GLU A 258 12.66 3.50 -21.94
N ILE A 259 12.36 4.70 -21.42
CA ILE A 259 11.47 4.86 -20.25
C ILE A 259 10.03 4.47 -20.63
N GLY A 260 9.58 4.87 -21.83
CA GLY A 260 8.27 4.51 -22.35
C GLY A 260 8.08 2.99 -22.46
N ASP A 261 9.05 2.28 -23.03
CA ASP A 261 9.00 0.82 -23.13
C ASP A 261 9.00 0.15 -21.76
N ALA A 262 9.83 0.62 -20.83
CA ALA A 262 9.83 0.10 -19.46
C ALA A 262 8.47 0.31 -18.78
N TYR A 263 7.86 1.49 -18.92
CA TYR A 263 6.54 1.76 -18.35
C TYR A 263 5.45 0.88 -18.98
N ILE A 264 5.44 0.75 -20.31
CA ILE A 264 4.48 -0.11 -21.02
C ILE A 264 4.61 -1.56 -20.57
N ASN A 265 5.83 -2.08 -20.48
CA ASN A 265 6.09 -3.49 -20.17
C ASN A 265 5.73 -3.84 -18.72
N ASN A 266 6.02 -2.94 -17.77
CA ASN A 266 5.81 -3.21 -16.35
C ASN A 266 4.37 -2.93 -15.89
N SER A 267 3.71 -1.96 -16.53
CA SER A 267 2.47 -1.37 -15.98
C SER A 267 1.30 -1.33 -16.94
N LEU A 268 1.56 -1.32 -18.26
CA LEU A 268 0.53 -1.25 -19.29
C LEU A 268 0.53 -2.46 -20.22
N GLY A 269 0.85 -3.64 -19.69
CA GLY A 269 0.88 -4.89 -20.48
C GLY A 269 -0.45 -5.18 -21.22
N TRP A 270 -1.57 -4.67 -20.70
CA TRP A 270 -2.87 -4.74 -21.34
C TRP A 270 -2.93 -4.09 -22.73
N LEU A 271 -2.09 -3.09 -23.03
CA LEU A 271 -2.01 -2.49 -24.38
C LEU A 271 -1.59 -3.53 -25.44
N LYS A 272 -0.71 -4.47 -25.06
CA LYS A 272 -0.28 -5.57 -25.96
C LYS A 272 -1.32 -6.68 -26.07
N GLU A 273 -2.21 -6.77 -25.10
CA GLU A 273 -3.28 -7.77 -25.06
C GLU A 273 -4.56 -7.29 -25.73
N LEU A 274 -4.78 -5.97 -25.84
CA LEU A 274 -5.95 -5.38 -26.49
C LEU A 274 -6.28 -6.00 -27.86
N PRO A 275 -5.33 -6.11 -28.81
CA PRO A 275 -5.60 -6.74 -30.12
C PRO A 275 -6.03 -8.21 -30.07
N LYS A 276 -5.76 -8.89 -28.95
CA LYS A 276 -6.09 -10.31 -28.76
C LYS A 276 -7.43 -10.50 -28.04
N GLY A 277 -8.03 -9.42 -27.55
CA GLY A 277 -9.24 -9.43 -26.75
C GLY A 277 -10.51 -9.17 -27.55
N ASP A 278 -11.64 -9.49 -26.92
CA ASP A 278 -12.98 -9.06 -27.36
C ASP A 278 -13.59 -8.08 -26.35
N ARG A 279 -13.38 -8.33 -25.05
CA ARG A 279 -13.95 -7.53 -23.96
C ARG A 279 -12.89 -6.89 -23.08
N VAL A 280 -13.11 -5.63 -22.73
CA VAL A 280 -12.28 -4.87 -21.78
C VAL A 280 -13.11 -4.58 -20.53
N SER A 281 -12.49 -4.72 -19.37
CA SER A 281 -13.12 -4.39 -18.08
C SER A 281 -12.11 -3.73 -17.14
N ILE A 282 -12.59 -2.84 -16.28
CA ILE A 282 -11.78 -2.14 -15.29
C ILE A 282 -12.12 -2.71 -13.91
N GLY A 283 -11.11 -3.24 -13.21
CA GLY A 283 -11.27 -3.68 -11.83
C GLY A 283 -11.42 -2.51 -10.87
N GLN A 284 -11.90 -2.78 -9.65
CA GLN A 284 -12.05 -1.75 -8.59
C GLN A 284 -10.73 -1.03 -8.25
N ASN A 285 -9.59 -1.68 -8.48
CA ASN A 285 -8.26 -1.09 -8.31
C ASN A 285 -7.75 -0.34 -9.55
N GLY A 286 -8.62 -0.06 -10.54
CA GLY A 286 -8.26 0.58 -11.80
C GLY A 286 -7.51 -0.31 -12.80
N ALA A 287 -7.30 -1.59 -12.48
CA ALA A 287 -6.59 -2.51 -13.35
C ALA A 287 -7.43 -2.87 -14.59
N VAL A 288 -6.84 -2.66 -15.76
CA VAL A 288 -7.47 -3.00 -17.05
C VAL A 288 -7.28 -4.50 -17.32
N ARG A 289 -8.39 -5.18 -17.59
CA ARG A 289 -8.43 -6.61 -17.92
C ARG A 289 -8.99 -6.79 -19.32
N VAL A 290 -8.21 -7.46 -20.16
CA VAL A 290 -8.60 -7.84 -21.52
C VAL A 290 -8.97 -9.32 -21.51
N THR A 291 -10.20 -9.64 -21.93
CA THR A 291 -10.71 -11.01 -22.03
C THR A 291 -10.67 -11.47 -23.48
N GLN A 292 -10.06 -12.63 -23.72
CA GLN A 292 -10.00 -13.23 -25.05
C GLN A 292 -11.35 -13.82 -25.48
N PRO A 293 -11.63 -13.93 -26.79
CA PRO A 293 -12.82 -14.60 -27.29
C PRO A 293 -12.89 -16.05 -26.81
N ARG A 294 -14.09 -16.52 -26.44
CA ARG A 294 -14.27 -17.93 -26.08
C ARG A 294 -14.03 -18.80 -27.32
N PRO A 295 -13.16 -19.82 -27.27
CA PRO A 295 -12.99 -20.72 -28.41
C PRO A 295 -14.33 -21.41 -28.74
N PRO A 296 -14.61 -21.68 -30.03
CA PRO A 296 -15.83 -22.36 -30.43
C PRO A 296 -15.91 -23.72 -29.73
N ALA A 297 -17.11 -24.08 -29.25
CA ALA A 297 -17.33 -25.37 -28.60
C ALA A 297 -16.91 -26.51 -29.55
N PRO A 298 -16.27 -27.58 -29.06
CA PRO A 298 -15.93 -28.72 -29.89
C PRO A 298 -17.21 -29.26 -30.54
N ARG A 299 -17.17 -29.45 -31.86
CA ARG A 299 -18.27 -30.10 -32.59
C ARG A 299 -18.42 -31.51 -32.01
N LYS A 300 -19.62 -31.82 -31.49
CA LYS A 300 -19.99 -33.18 -31.06
C LYS A 300 -20.18 -34.08 -32.27
#